data_AF-A0A1J4W1W6-F1
#
_entry.id   AF-A0A1J4W1W6-F1
#
_cell.length_a   1.000
_cell.length_b   1.000
_cell.length_c   1.000
_cell.angle_alpha   90.00
_cell.angle_beta   90.00
_cell.angle_gamma   90.00
#
_symmetry.space_group_name_H-M   'P 1'
#
loop_
_entity.id
_entity.type
_entity.pdbx_description
1 polymer ?
#
loop_
_entity_poly.entity_id
_entity_poly.type
_entity_poly.pdbx_seq_one_letter_code
_entity_poly.pdbx_strand_id
1 'polypeptide(L)' 'MEKLTTSELKRPKCSLIGTDGNVFALISKVSTTLKKIGQHNQAKEMTSRCFKAGSYDEALMIMDEYVEIT' A
#
# COMPACT_ATOMS: atom_id res chain seq x y z
N MET A 1 17.46 -26.36 -12.62
CA MET A 1 16.31 -25.46 -12.81
C MET A 1 16.31 -24.50 -11.63
N GLU A 2 16.76 -23.27 -11.87
CA GLU A 2 16.79 -22.19 -10.89
C GLU A 2 15.40 -21.99 -10.29
N LYS A 3 15.30 -22.12 -8.96
CA LYS A 3 14.10 -21.71 -8.23
C LYS A 3 14.09 -20.19 -8.23
N LEU A 4 13.22 -19.60 -9.04
CA LEU A 4 12.94 -18.17 -9.02
C LEU A 4 12.53 -17.81 -7.58
N THR A 5 13.37 -17.04 -6.90
CA THR A 5 13.17 -16.63 -5.52
C THR A 5 11.92 -15.77 -5.44
N THR A 6 10.95 -16.18 -4.62
CA THR A 6 9.65 -15.53 -4.37
C THR A 6 9.74 -14.09 -3.81
N SER A 7 10.93 -13.48 -3.78
CA SER A 7 11.21 -12.15 -3.24
C SER A 7 11.04 -11.00 -4.23
N GLU A 8 10.60 -11.25 -5.47
CA GLU A 8 10.45 -10.22 -6.52
C GLU A 8 9.03 -10.09 -7.10
N LEU A 9 7.99 -10.45 -6.35
CA LEU A 9 6.65 -9.90 -6.64
C LEU A 9 6.71 -8.39 -6.35
N LYS A 10 7.14 -7.60 -7.33
CA LYS A 10 7.28 -6.14 -7.23
C LYS A 10 5.98 -5.56 -6.69
N ARG A 11 6.03 -5.03 -5.46
CA ARG A 11 4.94 -4.26 -4.85
C ARG A 11 4.52 -3.19 -5.87
N PRO A 12 3.22 -3.00 -6.13
CA PRO A 12 2.81 -2.01 -7.12
C PRO A 12 3.27 -0.62 -6.68
N LYS A 13 3.77 0.16 -7.63
CA LYS A 13 4.23 1.52 -7.34
C LYS A 13 3.04 2.43 -7.05
N CYS A 14 3.14 3.21 -5.99
CA CYS A 14 2.15 4.20 -5.63
C CYS A 14 2.85 5.54 -5.35
N SER A 15 2.60 6.53 -6.19
CA SER A 15 3.20 7.85 -6.02
C SER A 15 2.46 8.63 -4.93
N LEU A 16 3.02 8.67 -3.73
CA LEU A 16 2.45 9.41 -2.59
C LEU A 16 3.21 10.70 -2.30
N ILE A 17 4.47 10.80 -2.75
CA ILE A 17 5.27 12.01 -2.54
C ILE A 17 4.70 13.16 -3.36
N GLY A 18 4.53 14.33 -2.73
CA GLY A 18 3.99 15.54 -3.37
C GLY A 18 2.46 15.52 -3.58
N THR A 19 1.75 14.54 -3.04
CA THR A 19 0.27 14.57 -2.99
C THR A 19 -0.24 15.29 -1.76
N ASP A 20 -1.56 15.46 -1.65
CA ASP A 20 -2.21 15.87 -0.40
C ASP A 20 -1.73 14.95 0.74
N GLY A 21 -1.17 15.56 1.79
CA GLY A 21 -0.61 14.85 2.96
C GLY A 21 -1.69 14.22 3.85
N ASN A 22 -2.98 14.41 3.54
CA ASN A 22 -4.08 13.79 4.27
C ASN A 22 -4.03 12.26 4.20
N VAL A 23 -3.94 11.61 5.36
CA VAL A 23 -3.81 10.14 5.46
C VAL A 23 -4.96 9.38 4.78
N PHE A 24 -6.19 9.90 4.80
CA PHE A 24 -7.33 9.23 4.16
C PHE A 24 -7.26 9.32 2.64
N ALA A 25 -6.73 10.43 2.10
CA ALA A 25 -6.45 10.55 0.67
C ALA A 25 -5.38 9.55 0.24
N LEU A 26 -4.31 9.39 1.04
CA LEU A 26 -3.25 8.41 0.79
C LEU A 26 -3.79 6.97 0.83
N ILE A 27 -4.52 6.60 1.87
CA ILE A 27 -5.16 5.27 2.00
C ILE A 27 -6.04 4.99 0.78
N SER A 28 -6.85 5.97 0.35
CA SER A 28 -7.72 5.84 -0.82
C SER A 28 -6.94 5.58 -2.10
N LYS A 29 -5.80 6.25 -2.27
CA LYS A 29 -4.91 6.10 -3.43
C LYS A 29 -4.26 4.71 -3.46
N VAL A 30 -3.69 4.27 -2.34
CA VAL A 30 -3.07 2.95 -2.19
C VAL A 30 -4.10 1.83 -2.42
N SER A 31 -5.28 1.91 -1.79
CA SER A 31 -6.39 0.97 -1.99
C SER A 31 -6.78 0.88 -3.46
N THR A 32 -6.86 2.02 -4.15
CA THR A 32 -7.21 2.07 -5.58
C THR A 32 -6.13 1.42 -6.45
N THR A 33 -4.85 1.65 -6.16
CA THR A 33 -3.73 0.99 -6.86
C THR A 33 -3.83 -0.53 -6.74
N LEU A 34 -4.04 -1.06 -5.53
CA LEU A 34 -4.18 -2.49 -5.29
C LEU A 34 -5.41 -3.08 -6.02
N LYS A 35 -6.56 -2.40 -5.97
CA LYS A 35 -7.78 -2.83 -6.66
C LYS A 35 -7.62 -2.87 -8.18
N LYS A 36 -6.89 -1.94 -8.78
CA LYS A 36 -6.65 -1.89 -10.24
C LYS A 36 -5.91 -3.11 -10.78
N ILE A 37 -5.12 -3.77 -9.95
CA ILE A 37 -4.38 -4.99 -10.30
C ILE A 37 -5.03 -6.27 -9.75
N GLY A 38 -6.27 -6.19 -9.27
CA GLY A 38 -7.03 -7.33 -8.74
C GLY A 38 -6.71 -7.72 -7.29
N GLN A 39 -5.89 -6.97 -6.57
CA GLN A 39 -5.52 -7.24 -5.18
C GLN A 39 -6.56 -6.67 -4.18
N HIS A 40 -7.83 -7.02 -4.37
CA HIS A 40 -8.95 -6.50 -3.56
C HIS A 40 -8.84 -6.87 -2.07
N ASN A 41 -8.38 -8.10 -1.77
CA ASN A 41 -8.22 -8.56 -0.38
C ASN A 41 -7.13 -7.78 0.35
N GLN A 42 -5.98 -7.58 -0.29
CA GLN A 42 -4.89 -6.77 0.28
C GLN A 42 -5.31 -5.32 0.45
N ALA A 43 -6.09 -4.75 -0.48
CA ALA A 43 -6.65 -3.40 -0.32
C ALA A 43 -7.54 -3.30 0.93
N LYS A 44 -8.40 -4.30 1.17
CA LYS A 44 -9.30 -4.34 2.33
C LYS A 44 -8.52 -4.48 3.64
N GLU A 45 -7.53 -5.36 3.66
CA GLU A 45 -6.67 -5.60 4.81
C GLU A 45 -5.84 -4.37 5.18
N MET A 46 -5.12 -3.80 4.21
CA MET A 46 -4.32 -2.58 4.35
C MET A 46 -5.17 -1.43 4.90
N THR A 47 -6.36 -1.22 4.31
CA THR A 47 -7.29 -0.17 4.76
C THR A 47 -7.70 -0.41 6.22
N SER A 48 -8.11 -1.63 6.56
CA SER A 48 -8.50 -2.00 7.94
C SER A 48 -7.38 -1.77 8.96
N ARG A 49 -6.13 -2.09 8.58
CA ARG A 49 -4.95 -1.83 9.42
C ARG A 49 -4.68 -0.33 9.57
N CYS A 50 -4.74 0.44 8.50
CA CYS A 50 -4.52 1.90 8.55
C CYS A 50 -5.56 2.62 9.42
N PHE A 51 -6.84 2.21 9.39
CA PHE A 51 -7.87 2.78 10.27
C PHE A 51 -7.68 2.42 11.76
N LYS A 52 -6.83 1.44 12.08
CA LYS A 52 -6.46 1.07 13.45
C LYS A 52 -5.11 1.66 13.87
N ALA A 53 -4.40 2.34 12.97
CA ALA A 53 -3.13 2.97 13.28
C ALA A 53 -3.34 4.11 14.30
N GLY A 54 -2.46 4.18 15.29
CA GLY A 54 -2.45 5.22 16.32
C GLY A 54 -1.76 6.51 15.87
N SER A 55 -1.07 6.49 14.72
CA SER A 55 -0.35 7.65 14.20
C SER A 55 -0.31 7.70 12.68
N TYR A 56 0.01 8.87 12.15
CA TYR A 56 0.23 9.09 10.73
C TYR A 56 1.36 8.22 10.17
N ASP A 57 2.50 8.19 10.87
CA ASP A 57 3.69 7.44 10.46
C ASP A 57 3.42 5.92 10.45
N GLU A 58 2.65 5.43 11.42
CA GLU A 58 2.23 4.03 11.44
C GLU A 58 1.35 3.69 10.24
N ALA A 59 0.43 4.58 9.85
CA ALA A 59 -0.37 4.38 8.63
C ALA A 59 0.52 4.36 7.37
N LEU A 60 1.55 5.21 7.29
CA LEU A 60 2.52 5.20 6.18
C LEU A 60 3.34 3.91 6.14
N MET A 61 3.82 3.42 7.28
CA MET A 61 4.53 2.15 7.36
C MET A 61 3.65 0.99 6.90
N ILE A 62 2.39 0.94 7.35
CA ILE A 62 1.43 -0.06 6.89
C ILE A 62 1.23 0.05 5.38
N MET A 63 1.08 1.25 4.81
CA MET A 63 0.94 1.43 3.36
C MET A 63 2.17 0.92 2.60
N ASP A 64 3.39 1.20 3.06
CA ASP A 64 4.62 0.72 2.41
C ASP A 64 4.68 -0.81 2.36
N GLU A 65 4.17 -1.53 3.35
CA GLU A 65 4.14 -3.01 3.30
C GLU A 65 3.39 -3.56 2.07
N TYR A 66 2.40 -2.84 1.54
CA TYR A 66 1.59 -3.29 0.40
C TYR A 66 1.99 -2.66 -0.94
N VAL A 67 2.63 -1.49 -0.95
CA VAL A 67 2.99 -0.76 -2.18
C VAL A 67 4.40 -0.19 -2.10
N GLU A 68 5.07 -0.04 -3.23
CA GLU A 68 6.32 0.73 -3.28
C GLU A 68 5.96 2.21 -3.33
N ILE A 69 6.24 2.95 -2.25
CA ILE A 69 5.98 4.39 -2.19
C ILE A 69 7.01 5.12 -3.07
N THR A 70 6.51 5.95 -3.98
CA THR A 70 7.31 6.77 -4.92
C THR A 70 6.89 8.24 -4.91
#